data_AF-A0A1S1NPA4-F1
#
_entry.id   AF-A0A1S1NPA4-F1
#
_cell.length_a   1.000
_cell.length_b   1.000
_cell.length_c   1.000
_cell.angle_alpha   90.00
_cell.angle_beta   90.00
_cell.angle_gamma   90.00
#
_symmetry.space_group_name_H-M   'P 1'
#
loop_
_entity.id
_entity.type
_entity.pdbx_description
1 polymer ?
#
loop_
_entity_poly.entity_id
_entity_poly.type
_entity_poly.pdbx_seq_one_letter_code
_entity_poly.pdbx_strand_id
1 'polypeptide(L)'
;MSSPLRPIGDLTRFGSMFWFPPGGTDNGVWASAWAELADLEIADVGPVLKSLADADVGGYIATPGGQWRGRGEPVIHRLWVDALQYHRAEDVLMAYLHRRDRRR
;
A
#
# COMPACT_ATOMS: atom_id res chain seq x y z
N MET A 1 5.55 -40.69 -3.26
CA MET A 1 4.27 -39.98 -3.43
C MET A 1 4.58 -38.66 -4.10
N SER A 2 4.21 -38.49 -5.37
CA SER A 2 4.46 -37.26 -6.14
C SER A 2 3.19 -36.41 -6.08
N SER A 3 3.26 -35.20 -5.54
CA SER A 3 2.11 -34.28 -5.53
C SER A 3 1.82 -33.82 -6.96
N PRO A 4 0.56 -33.84 -7.43
CA PRO A 4 0.21 -33.25 -8.70
C PRO A 4 0.26 -31.73 -8.56
N LEU A 5 1.36 -31.13 -9.02
CA LEU A 5 1.43 -29.68 -9.23
C LEU A 5 0.46 -29.34 -10.36
N ARG A 6 -0.75 -28.89 -10.00
CA ARG A 6 -1.63 -28.26 -10.99
C ARG A 6 -0.94 -26.99 -11.48
N PRO A 7 -0.81 -26.77 -12.80
CA PRO A 7 -0.32 -25.50 -13.30
C PRO A 7 -1.27 -24.41 -12.80
N ILE A 8 -0.75 -23.48 -12.02
CA ILE A 8 -1.49 -22.26 -11.71
C ILE A 8 -1.63 -21.54 -13.06
N GLY A 9 -2.87 -21.39 -13.52
CA GLY A 9 -3.18 -20.68 -14.77
C GLY A 9 -2.64 -19.26 -14.74
N ASP A 10 -2.43 -18.70 -15.92
CA ASP A 10 -1.84 -17.38 -16.15
C ASP A 10 -2.38 -16.30 -15.18
N LEU A 11 -1.57 -15.99 -14.16
CA LEU A 11 -1.88 -15.06 -13.08
C LEU A 11 -2.02 -13.62 -13.58
N THR A 12 -1.56 -13.32 -14.80
CA THR A 12 -1.69 -11.98 -15.40
C THR A 12 -3.13 -11.62 -15.76
N ARG A 13 -4.04 -12.62 -15.81
CA ARG A 13 -5.48 -12.40 -16.04
C ARG A 13 -6.23 -11.88 -14.82
N PHE A 14 -5.73 -12.16 -13.62
CA PHE A 14 -6.17 -11.47 -12.42
C PHE A 14 -5.32 -10.22 -12.38
N GLY A 15 -5.85 -9.08 -12.85
CA GLY A 15 -5.17 -7.79 -12.70
C GLY A 15 -4.63 -7.68 -11.27
N SER A 16 -3.49 -7.00 -11.10
CA SER A 16 -2.61 -6.94 -9.92
C SER A 16 -3.25 -6.59 -8.56
N MET A 17 -4.58 -6.66 -8.45
CA MET A 17 -5.46 -6.24 -7.37
C MET A 17 -6.17 -7.38 -6.64
N PHE A 18 -6.11 -8.65 -7.08
CA PHE A 18 -6.81 -9.75 -6.36
C PHE A 18 -6.32 -9.96 -4.91
N TRP A 19 -5.08 -9.57 -4.60
CA TRP A 19 -4.51 -9.66 -3.25
C TRP A 19 -4.70 -8.40 -2.40
N PHE A 20 -5.30 -7.33 -2.92
CA PHE A 20 -5.52 -6.13 -2.13
C PHE A 20 -6.69 -6.28 -1.17
N PRO A 21 -6.55 -5.83 0.09
CA PRO A 21 -7.71 -5.70 0.97
C PRO A 21 -8.74 -4.79 0.29
N PRO A 22 -10.03 -5.19 0.25
CA PRO A 22 -11.07 -4.41 -0.41
C PRO A 22 -11.35 -3.10 0.34
N GLY A 23 -11.85 -2.10 -0.38
CA GLY A 23 -12.27 -0.82 0.21
C GLY A 23 -11.13 0.14 0.55
N GLY A 24 -9.94 -0.08 -0.01
CA GLY A 24 -8.86 0.89 0.05
C GLY A 24 -8.98 2.01 -0.98
N THR A 25 -8.04 2.94 -0.91
CA THR A 25 -7.92 4.14 -1.74
C THR A 25 -6.57 4.11 -2.45
N ASP A 26 -6.59 4.19 -3.78
CA ASP A 26 -5.38 4.42 -4.57
C ASP A 26 -5.12 5.92 -4.80
N ASN A 27 -3.92 6.25 -5.28
CA ASN A 27 -3.52 7.62 -5.61
C ASN A 27 -3.63 7.97 -7.11
N GLY A 28 -4.29 7.12 -7.91
CA GLY A 28 -4.46 7.31 -9.36
C GLY A 28 -3.25 6.95 -10.22
N VAL A 29 -2.13 6.53 -9.64
CA VAL A 29 -0.93 6.10 -10.38
C VAL A 29 -0.92 4.58 -10.50
N TRP A 30 -0.79 4.09 -11.74
CA TRP A 30 -0.79 2.66 -12.04
C TRP A 30 0.52 1.99 -11.62
N ALA A 31 0.43 0.77 -11.09
CA ALA A 31 1.58 -0.10 -10.83
C ALA A 31 1.28 -1.55 -11.23
N SER A 32 2.30 -2.20 -11.78
CA SER A 32 2.22 -3.60 -12.24
C SER A 32 2.45 -4.60 -11.11
N ALA A 33 3.27 -4.23 -10.12
CA ALA A 33 3.66 -5.03 -8.97
C ALA A 33 3.60 -4.19 -7.69
N TRP A 34 3.24 -4.80 -6.57
CA TRP A 34 2.94 -4.10 -5.32
C TRP A 34 3.68 -4.70 -4.13
N ALA A 35 4.16 -3.86 -3.22
CA ALA A 35 4.83 -4.26 -1.99
C ALA A 35 4.31 -3.45 -0.80
N GLU A 36 4.21 -4.09 0.37
CA GLU A 36 3.92 -3.41 1.64
C GLU A 36 5.09 -2.52 2.04
N LEU A 37 4.81 -1.28 2.41
CA LEU A 37 5.83 -0.32 2.82
C LEU A 37 5.71 0.07 4.30
N ALA A 38 4.52 0.48 4.75
CA ALA A 38 4.36 1.00 6.11
C ALA A 38 2.90 0.97 6.57
N ASP A 39 2.71 1.09 7.88
CA ASP A 39 1.42 1.33 8.52
C ASP A 39 1.32 2.82 8.90
N LEU A 40 0.21 3.48 8.56
CA LEU A 40 0.00 4.93 8.69
C LEU A 40 -1.17 5.27 9.62
N GLU A 41 -1.08 6.44 10.25
CA GLU A 41 -2.22 7.08 10.90
C GLU A 41 -3.15 7.70 9.85
N ILE A 42 -4.45 7.78 10.16
CA ILE A 42 -5.47 8.35 9.24
C ILE A 42 -5.12 9.78 8.78
N ALA A 43 -4.47 10.58 9.64
CA ALA A 43 -4.06 11.94 9.32
C ALA A 43 -2.98 12.01 8.23
N ASP A 44 -2.24 10.93 8.02
CA ASP A 44 -1.11 10.87 7.08
C ASP A 44 -1.50 10.25 5.74
N VAL A 45 -2.61 9.50 5.69
CA VAL A 45 -3.10 8.79 4.48
C VAL A 45 -3.19 9.71 3.27
N GLY A 46 -3.95 10.80 3.36
CA GLY A 46 -4.14 11.74 2.25
C GLY A 46 -2.83 12.43 1.80
N PRO A 47 -2.08 13.05 2.73
CA PRO A 47 -0.80 13.67 2.40
C PRO A 47 0.25 12.72 1.79
N VAL A 48 0.32 11.47 2.26
CA VAL A 48 1.25 10.47 1.74
C VAL A 48 0.84 10.03 0.32
N LEU A 49 -0.43 9.67 0.09
CA LEU A 49 -0.91 9.31 -1.26
C LEU A 49 -0.67 10.44 -2.26
N LYS A 50 -0.92 11.70 -1.85
CA LYS A 50 -0.61 12.86 -2.67
C LYS A 50 0.89 12.96 -2.96
N SER A 51 1.75 12.79 -1.96
CA SER A 51 3.21 12.88 -2.15
C SER A 51 3.74 11.80 -3.10
N LEU A 52 3.16 10.59 -3.04
CA LEU A 52 3.47 9.50 -3.97
C LEU A 52 2.99 9.82 -5.39
N ALA A 53 1.78 10.38 -5.53
CA ALA A 53 1.24 10.79 -6.84
C ALA A 53 2.07 11.92 -7.47
N ASP A 54 2.45 12.93 -6.67
CA ASP A 54 3.33 14.03 -7.10
C ASP A 54 4.72 13.50 -7.55
N ALA A 55 5.11 12.32 -7.07
CA ALA A 55 6.33 11.63 -7.46
C ALA A 55 6.12 10.56 -8.55
N ASP A 56 4.92 10.42 -9.12
CA ASP A 56 4.59 9.38 -10.11
C ASP A 56 4.89 7.94 -9.62
N VAL A 57 4.63 7.70 -8.34
CA VAL A 57 4.76 6.39 -7.68
C VAL A 57 3.36 5.84 -7.38
N GLY A 58 3.06 4.63 -7.86
CA GLY A 58 1.82 3.93 -7.53
C GLY A 58 1.68 3.71 -6.03
N GLY A 59 0.55 4.12 -5.45
CA GLY A 59 0.26 4.01 -4.03
C GLY A 59 -1.17 3.57 -3.78
N TYR A 60 -1.33 2.60 -2.88
CA TYR A 60 -2.62 2.10 -2.42
C TYR A 60 -2.62 1.99 -0.91
N ILE A 61 -3.68 2.46 -0.27
CA ILE A 61 -3.88 2.31 1.17
C ILE A 61 -5.18 1.58 1.42
N ALA A 62 -5.14 0.62 2.32
CA ALA A 62 -6.30 -0.10 2.81
C ALA A 62 -6.09 -0.47 4.28
N THR A 63 -7.18 -0.78 4.95
CA THR A 63 -7.14 -1.40 6.26
C THR A 63 -7.21 -2.92 6.06
N PRO A 64 -6.14 -3.68 6.36
CA PRO A 64 -6.15 -5.13 6.18
C PRO A 64 -7.32 -5.77 6.94
N GLY A 65 -8.21 -6.43 6.18
CA GLY A 65 -9.28 -7.33 6.60
C GLY A 65 -9.81 -7.22 8.05
N GLY A 66 -10.82 -6.38 8.26
CA GLY A 66 -12.03 -6.72 9.03
C GLY A 66 -11.90 -6.98 10.54
N GLN A 67 -10.70 -6.91 11.12
CA GLN A 67 -10.55 -6.99 12.57
C GLN A 67 -11.06 -5.67 13.15
N TRP A 68 -12.34 -5.68 13.54
CA TRP A 68 -12.79 -4.87 14.66
C TRP A 68 -11.94 -5.30 15.85
N ARG A 69 -10.74 -4.74 15.94
CA ARG A 69 -9.91 -4.82 17.13
C ARG A 69 -10.70 -4.07 18.17
N GLY A 70 -10.95 -4.73 19.30
CA GLY A 70 -11.93 -4.28 20.28
C GLY A 70 -11.81 -2.80 20.63
N ARG A 71 -12.88 -2.24 21.17
CA ARG A 71 -13.00 -0.82 21.56
C ARG A 71 -11.70 -0.30 22.24
N GLY A 72 -10.84 0.39 21.48
CA GLY A 72 -9.59 0.96 21.98
C GLY A 72 -8.31 0.70 21.17
N GLU A 73 -8.28 -0.22 20.21
CA GLU A 73 -7.08 -0.40 19.36
C GLU A 73 -7.02 0.60 18.19
N PRO A 74 -5.83 1.18 17.89
CA PRO A 74 -5.68 2.12 16.79
C PRO A 74 -5.94 1.44 15.44
N VAL A 75 -6.75 2.09 14.59
CA VAL A 75 -6.98 1.64 13.21
C VAL A 75 -5.69 1.84 12.43
N ILE A 76 -5.18 0.76 11.86
CA ILE A 76 -3.97 0.76 11.04
C ILE A 76 -4.36 0.91 9.57
N HIS A 77 -3.79 1.91 8.90
CA HIS A 77 -3.91 2.10 7.46
C HIS A 77 -2.62 1.65 6.79
N ARG A 78 -2.63 0.46 6.21
CA ARG A 78 -1.45 -0.09 5.57
C ARG A 78 -1.25 0.55 4.19
N LEU A 79 -0.01 0.88 3.88
CA LEU A 79 0.43 1.43 2.62
C LEU A 79 1.13 0.35 1.81
N TRP A 80 0.67 0.20 0.57
CA TRP A 80 1.32 -0.55 -0.48
C TRP A 80 1.76 0.37 -1.61
N VAL A 81 2.90 0.07 -2.21
CA VAL A 81 3.53 0.90 -3.24
C VAL A 81 3.97 0.06 -4.42
N ASP A 82 4.24 0.72 -5.56
CA ASP A 82 4.87 0.09 -6.72
C ASP A 82 6.21 -0.57 -6.31
N ALA A 83 6.26 -1.90 -6.39
CA ALA A 83 7.44 -2.67 -6.01
C ALA A 83 8.66 -2.34 -6.89
N LEU A 84 8.45 -1.91 -8.14
CA LEU A 84 9.53 -1.51 -9.04
C LEU A 84 10.10 -0.14 -8.69
N GLN A 85 9.37 0.66 -7.92
CA GLN A 85 9.78 1.98 -7.45
C GLN A 85 9.90 2.05 -5.93
N TYR A 86 10.08 0.91 -5.26
CA TYR A 86 10.01 0.79 -3.80
C TYR A 86 10.95 1.78 -3.07
N HIS A 87 12.22 1.88 -3.49
CA HIS A 87 13.16 2.83 -2.88
C HIS A 87 12.76 4.30 -3.07
N ARG A 88 12.17 4.63 -4.23
CA ARG A 88 11.65 5.98 -4.45
C ARG A 88 10.45 6.26 -3.55
N ALA A 89 9.60 5.25 -3.33
CA ALA A 89 8.47 5.34 -2.41
C ALA A 89 8.95 5.54 -0.95
N GLU A 90 9.99 4.82 -0.53
CA GLU A 90 10.66 5.00 0.76
C GLU A 90 11.18 6.42 0.94
N ASP A 91 11.91 6.95 -0.05
CA ASP A 91 12.45 8.31 0.00
C ASP A 91 11.35 9.37 0.13
N VAL A 92 10.25 9.20 -0.63
CA VAL A 92 9.08 10.09 -0.55
C VAL A 92 8.45 10.05 0.83
N LEU A 93 8.26 8.84 1.39
CA LEU A 93 7.67 8.66 2.72
C LEU A 93 8.55 9.29 3.80
N MET A 94 9.87 9.04 3.77
CA MET A 94 10.82 9.60 4.72
C MET A 94 10.87 11.13 4.62
N ALA A 95 10.88 11.69 3.40
CA ALA A 95 10.85 13.13 3.19
C ALA A 95 9.55 13.77 3.69
N TYR A 96 8.41 13.06 3.61
CA TYR A 96 7.15 13.50 4.20
C TYR A 96 7.21 13.51 5.73
N LEU A 97 7.62 12.40 6.35
CA LEU A 97 7.70 12.27 7.82
C LEU A 97 8.64 13.31 8.42
N HIS A 98 9.80 13.52 7.80
CA HIS A 98 10.77 14.53 8.22
C HIS A 98 10.25 15.98 8.12
N ARG A 99 9.32 16.25 7.19
CA ARG A 99 8.65 17.55 7.08
C ARG A 99 7.53 17.70 8.12
N ARG A 100 6.81 16.61 8.42
CA ARG A 100 5.77 16.55 9.43
C ARG A 100 6.32 16.81 10.83
N ASP A 101 7.42 16.14 11.19
CA ASP A 101 8.04 16.27 12.52
C ASP A 101 8.54 17.68 12.79
N ARG A 102 9.01 18.39 11.77
CA ARG A 102 9.41 19.81 11.91
C ARG A 102 8.26 20.80 12.07
N ARG A 103 7.02 20.37 11.80
CA ARG A 103 5.81 21.20 11.89
C ARG A 103 4.96 20.90 13.12
N ARG A 104 5.33 19.88 13.90
CA ARG A 104 4.75 19.56 15.20
C ARG A 104 5.53 20.29 16.30
#